data_AF-A0A9W9JST3-F1
#
_entry.id   AF-A0A9W9JST3-F1
#
_cell.length_a   1.000
_cell.length_b   1.000
_cell.length_c   1.000
_cell.angle_alpha   90.00
_cell.angle_beta   90.00
_cell.angle_gamma   90.00
#
_symmetry.space_group_name_H-M   'P 1'
#
loop_
_entity.id
_entity.type
_entity.pdbx_description
1 polymer ?
#
loop_
_entity_poly.entity_id
_entity_poly.type
_entity_poly.pdbx_seq_one_letter_code
_entity_poly.pdbx_strand_id
1 'polypeptide(L)'
;MFRALRFTSAAPLRQVRWNSTATTPPLMATLRADLKTAMRAKDTARLNVLRALISETNNAAKTSSPIQTDIQLLSLIRKRAAAAADAAQQFAAAERADLKAKEDEQVTILEEYAGQVKTLSAEEVEAIVTQQIATIKEAGGKLDFGQVLKALFAPSGALDGKPADRKEVAALVKKALA
;
A
#
# COMPACT_ATOMS: atom_id res chain seq x y z
N MET A 1 8.23 76.17 -9.44
CA MET A 1 8.10 75.24 -8.29
C MET A 1 7.64 73.89 -8.81
N PHE A 2 8.55 72.92 -8.99
CA PHE A 2 8.22 71.60 -9.51
C PHE A 2 7.98 70.62 -8.36
N ARG A 3 6.77 70.04 -8.28
CA ARG A 3 6.37 69.06 -7.28
C ARG A 3 6.67 67.66 -7.80
N ALA A 4 7.68 66.99 -7.24
CA ALA A 4 8.01 65.61 -7.58
C ALA A 4 6.90 64.67 -7.08
N LEU A 5 6.22 63.99 -8.01
CA LEU A 5 5.29 62.91 -7.72
C LEU A 5 6.10 61.68 -7.30
N ARG A 6 6.00 61.30 -6.02
CA ARG A 6 6.54 60.04 -5.52
C ARG A 6 5.63 58.90 -5.97
N PHE A 7 6.10 58.09 -6.91
CA PHE A 7 5.49 56.79 -7.23
C PHE A 7 5.75 55.83 -6.07
N THR A 8 4.76 55.60 -5.22
CA THR A 8 4.74 54.44 -4.33
C THR A 8 4.18 53.26 -5.10
N SER A 9 5.05 52.55 -5.82
CA SER A 9 4.72 51.22 -6.35
C SER A 9 4.82 50.19 -5.22
N ALA A 10 3.73 50.01 -4.47
CA ALA A 10 3.58 48.84 -3.62
C ALA A 10 3.00 47.70 -4.48
N ALA A 11 3.86 46.99 -5.20
CA ALA A 11 3.46 45.75 -5.86
C ALA A 11 3.03 44.74 -4.77
N PRO A 12 1.84 44.13 -4.86
CA PRO A 12 1.48 43.07 -3.94
C PRO A 12 2.34 41.85 -4.28
N LEU A 13 3.35 41.58 -3.47
CA LEU A 13 4.07 40.32 -3.51
C LEU A 13 3.09 39.20 -3.15
N ARG A 14 2.39 38.67 -4.16
CA ARG A 14 1.55 37.49 -4.04
C ARG A 14 2.48 36.34 -3.76
N GLN A 15 2.70 36.05 -2.47
CA GLN A 15 3.45 34.88 -2.04
C GLN A 15 2.78 33.65 -2.65
N VAL A 16 3.45 33.07 -3.65
CA VAL A 16 3.09 31.75 -4.17
C VAL A 16 3.35 30.79 -3.02
N ARG A 17 2.28 30.36 -2.34
CA ARG A 17 2.37 29.27 -1.36
C ARG A 17 2.66 28.01 -2.16
N TRP A 18 3.91 27.58 -2.12
CA TRP A 18 4.31 26.25 -2.56
C TRP A 18 3.54 25.24 -1.72
N ASN A 19 2.55 24.60 -2.32
CA ASN A 19 1.90 23.45 -1.73
C ASN A 19 2.85 22.26 -1.90
N SER A 20 3.49 21.84 -0.81
CA SER A 20 4.14 20.53 -0.70
C SER A 20 3.07 19.46 -0.44
N THR A 21 2.28 19.10 -1.44
CA THR A 21 1.36 17.97 -1.30
C THR A 21 2.20 16.72 -1.45
N ALA A 22 2.31 15.95 -0.37
CA ALA A 22 2.87 14.61 -0.45
C ALA A 22 2.09 13.80 -1.51
N THR A 23 2.82 13.14 -2.42
CA THR A 23 2.24 12.23 -3.41
C THR A 23 1.39 11.21 -2.67
N THR A 24 0.07 11.35 -2.78
CA THR A 24 -0.87 10.40 -2.16
C THR A 24 -0.98 9.21 -3.09
N PRO A 25 -0.79 7.96 -2.61
CA PRO A 25 -0.97 6.78 -3.44
C PRO A 25 -2.38 6.78 -4.07
N PRO A 26 -2.54 6.34 -5.34
CA PRO A 26 -3.83 6.37 -6.01
C PRO A 26 -4.89 5.56 -5.26
N LEU A 27 -4.53 4.45 -4.59
CA LEU A 27 -5.47 3.70 -3.74
C LEU A 27 -5.87 4.50 -2.48
N MET A 28 -4.99 5.30 -1.90
CA MET A 28 -5.38 6.18 -0.78
C MET A 28 -6.39 7.24 -1.22
N ALA A 29 -6.29 7.73 -2.45
CA ALA A 29 -7.26 8.66 -2.99
C ALA A 29 -8.65 8.01 -3.17
N THR A 30 -8.71 6.77 -3.66
CA THR A 30 -9.98 6.03 -3.79
C THR A 30 -10.60 5.75 -2.43
N LEU A 31 -9.84 5.27 -1.44
CA LEU A 31 -10.37 5.02 -0.09
C LEU A 31 -10.96 6.28 0.58
N ARG A 32 -10.34 7.45 0.35
CA ARG A 32 -10.88 8.73 0.85
C ARG A 32 -12.14 9.18 0.12
N ALA A 33 -12.24 8.92 -1.18
CA ALA A 33 -13.45 9.18 -1.94
C ALA A 33 -14.57 8.26 -1.48
N ASP A 34 -14.29 6.96 -1.38
CA ASP A 34 -15.22 5.93 -0.96
C ASP A 34 -15.71 6.14 0.46
N LEU A 35 -14.88 6.64 1.37
CA LEU A 35 -15.30 7.00 2.72
C LEU A 35 -16.47 7.99 2.69
N LYS A 36 -16.43 8.99 1.81
CA LYS A 36 -17.52 9.96 1.65
C LYS A 36 -18.77 9.31 1.05
N THR A 37 -18.60 8.37 0.13
CA THR A 37 -19.72 7.63 -0.46
C THR A 37 -20.39 6.74 0.59
N ALA A 38 -19.62 5.99 1.38
CA ALA A 38 -20.12 5.13 2.45
C ALA A 38 -20.85 5.94 3.53
N MET A 39 -20.36 7.14 3.87
CA MET A 39 -21.06 8.06 4.78
C MET A 39 -22.42 8.50 4.24
N ARG A 40 -22.55 8.76 2.93
CA ARG A 40 -23.82 9.14 2.30
C ARG A 40 -24.78 7.95 2.20
N ALA A 41 -24.26 6.77 1.87
CA ALA A 41 -25.01 5.53 1.76
C ALA A 41 -25.42 4.94 3.12
N LYS A 42 -24.86 5.45 4.24
CA LYS A 42 -25.03 4.90 5.60
C LYS A 42 -24.60 3.43 5.71
N ASP A 43 -23.67 2.99 4.86
CA ASP A 43 -23.05 1.68 4.95
C ASP A 43 -22.05 1.66 6.10
N THR A 44 -22.49 1.16 7.26
CA THR A 44 -21.68 1.17 8.49
C THR A 44 -20.50 0.20 8.44
N ALA A 45 -20.65 -0.94 7.76
CA ALA A 45 -19.60 -1.95 7.65
C ALA A 45 -18.42 -1.40 6.84
N ARG A 46 -18.70 -0.90 5.62
CA ARG A 46 -17.68 -0.31 4.74
C ARG A 46 -17.04 0.93 5.36
N LEU A 47 -17.84 1.78 5.99
CA LEU A 47 -17.35 2.98 6.67
C LEU A 47 -16.36 2.65 7.81
N ASN A 48 -16.62 1.60 8.59
CA ASN A 48 -15.73 1.18 9.67
C ASN A 48 -14.39 0.67 9.12
N VAL A 49 -14.43 -0.17 8.09
CA VAL A 49 -13.23 -0.68 7.40
C VAL A 49 -12.40 0.48 6.85
N LEU A 50 -13.02 1.39 6.11
CA LEU A 50 -12.33 2.53 5.50
C LEU A 50 -11.68 3.46 6.54
N ARG A 51 -12.38 3.75 7.64
CA ARG A 51 -11.81 4.54 8.74
C ARG A 51 -10.64 3.85 9.41
N ALA A 52 -10.73 2.54 9.62
CA ALA A 52 -9.65 1.76 10.18
C ALA A 52 -8.41 1.82 9.29
N LEU A 53 -8.54 1.55 7.98
CA LEU A 53 -7.42 1.62 7.03
C LEU A 53 -6.75 2.99 6.99
N ILE A 54 -7.54 4.07 6.96
CA ILE A 54 -7.01 5.44 6.97
C ILE A 54 -6.31 5.74 8.30
N SER A 55 -6.87 5.32 9.43
CA SER A 55 -6.27 5.50 10.75
C SER A 55 -4.93 4.78 10.86
N GLU A 56 -4.86 3.52 10.43
CA GLU A 56 -3.62 2.75 10.44
C GLU A 56 -2.56 3.33 9.51
N THR A 57 -2.95 3.83 8.34
CA THR A 57 -2.05 4.52 7.42
C THR A 57 -1.49 5.79 8.06
N ASN A 58 -2.33 6.58 8.71
CA ASN A 58 -1.91 7.78 9.43
C ASN A 58 -1.02 7.45 10.65
N ASN A 59 -1.26 6.32 11.31
CA ASN A 59 -0.41 5.85 12.40
C ASN A 59 0.95 5.38 11.89
N ALA A 60 0.98 4.64 10.78
CA ALA A 60 2.22 4.22 10.13
C ALA A 60 3.08 5.42 9.71
N ALA A 61 2.47 6.50 9.25
CA ALA A 61 3.17 7.75 8.89
C ALA A 61 3.94 8.40 10.07
N LYS A 62 3.59 8.07 11.32
CA LYS A 62 4.28 8.56 12.52
C LYS A 62 5.41 7.64 12.99
N THR A 63 5.58 6.50 12.33
CA THR A 63 6.62 5.50 12.65
C THR A 63 7.79 5.61 11.68
N SER A 64 8.85 4.84 11.92
CA SER A 64 10.00 4.74 11.01
C SER A 64 9.69 4.08 9.66
N SER A 65 8.51 3.47 9.51
CA SER A 65 8.08 2.75 8.30
C SER A 65 6.75 3.32 7.77
N PRO A 66 6.75 4.52 7.16
CA PRO A 66 5.54 5.12 6.60
C PRO A 66 5.04 4.34 5.38
N ILE A 67 3.72 4.31 5.22
CA ILE A 67 3.07 3.75 4.02
C ILE A 67 3.04 4.84 2.95
N GLN A 68 3.81 4.64 1.88
CA GLN A 68 3.96 5.59 0.78
C GLN A 68 3.48 5.01 -0.56
N THR A 69 3.46 3.69 -0.70
CA THR A 69 3.10 3.01 -1.95
C THR A 69 1.84 2.16 -1.79
N ASP A 70 1.13 1.93 -2.90
CA ASP A 70 -0.08 1.08 -2.91
C ASP A 70 0.22 -0.36 -2.44
N ILE A 71 1.44 -0.85 -2.65
CA ILE A 71 1.88 -2.18 -2.24
C ILE A 71 1.98 -2.28 -0.71
N GLN A 72 2.53 -1.24 -0.07
CA GLN A 72 2.60 -1.20 1.39
C GLN A 72 1.19 -1.12 2.00
N LEU A 73 0.28 -0.41 1.33
CA LEU A 73 -1.13 -0.37 1.70
C LEU A 73 -1.82 -1.72 1.47
N LEU A 74 -1.55 -2.41 0.36
CA LEU A 74 -2.05 -3.76 0.09
C LEU A 74 -1.61 -4.75 1.17
N SER A 75 -0.34 -4.70 1.57
CA SER A 75 0.18 -5.52 2.67
C SER A 75 -0.56 -5.29 3.99
N LEU A 76 -0.91 -4.03 4.28
CA LEU A 76 -1.75 -3.68 5.42
C LEU A 76 -3.18 -4.24 5.29
N ILE A 77 -3.81 -4.08 4.12
CA ILE A 77 -5.15 -4.63 3.82
C ILE A 77 -5.17 -6.16 4.01
N ARG A 78 -4.18 -6.86 3.46
CA ARG A 78 -4.05 -8.32 3.60
C ARG A 78 -3.83 -8.75 5.05
N LYS A 79 -3.02 -8.00 5.81
CA LYS A 79 -2.84 -8.25 7.24
C LYS A 79 -4.15 -8.09 8.01
N ARG A 80 -4.93 -7.06 7.69
CA ARG A 80 -6.26 -6.82 8.26
C ARG A 80 -7.25 -7.94 7.88
N ALA A 81 -7.26 -8.37 6.62
CA ALA A 81 -8.12 -9.45 6.16
C ALA A 81 -7.81 -10.78 6.87
N ALA A 82 -6.53 -11.12 7.02
CA ALA A 82 -6.11 -12.29 7.78
C ALA A 82 -6.56 -12.23 9.25
N ALA A 83 -6.36 -11.07 9.91
CA ALA A 83 -6.79 -10.89 11.30
C ALA A 83 -8.32 -10.99 11.46
N ALA A 84 -9.10 -10.47 10.50
CA ALA A 84 -10.56 -10.59 10.50
C ALA A 84 -11.01 -12.04 10.25
N ALA A 85 -10.36 -12.77 9.34
CA ALA A 85 -10.63 -14.19 9.12
C ALA A 85 -10.31 -15.04 10.36
N ASP A 86 -9.20 -14.76 11.04
CA ASP A 86 -8.84 -15.42 12.31
C ASP A 86 -9.88 -15.11 13.40
N ALA A 87 -10.34 -13.86 13.49
CA ALA A 87 -11.39 -13.46 14.42
C ALA A 87 -12.73 -14.13 14.10
N ALA A 88 -13.10 -14.24 12.83
CA ALA A 88 -14.30 -14.94 12.38
C ALA A 88 -14.28 -16.41 12.81
N GLN A 89 -13.14 -17.09 12.70
CA GLN A 89 -12.98 -18.47 13.19
C GLN A 89 -13.11 -18.57 14.71
N GLN A 90 -12.54 -17.61 15.46
CA GLN A 90 -12.69 -17.57 16.91
C GLN A 90 -14.15 -17.34 17.35
N PHE A 91 -14.88 -16.46 16.66
CA PHE A 91 -16.31 -16.25 16.93
C PHE A 91 -17.16 -17.46 16.53
N ALA A 92 -16.79 -18.17 15.46
CA ALA A 92 -17.42 -19.43 15.08
C ALA A 92 -17.23 -20.49 16.18
N ALA A 93 -16.01 -20.61 16.72
CA ALA A 93 -15.71 -21.53 17.82
C ALA A 93 -16.45 -21.16 19.12
N ALA A 94 -16.78 -19.88 19.31
CA ALA A 94 -17.55 -19.38 20.44
C ALA A 94 -19.09 -19.37 20.20
N GLU A 95 -19.57 -19.99 19.12
CA GLU A 95 -20.99 -20.07 18.72
C GLU A 95 -21.67 -18.68 18.53
N ARG A 96 -20.89 -17.63 18.24
CA ARG A 96 -21.38 -16.27 17.99
C ARG A 96 -21.48 -15.97 16.50
N ALA A 97 -22.54 -16.49 15.86
CA ALA A 97 -22.78 -16.33 14.43
C ALA A 97 -23.00 -14.86 14.00
N ASP A 98 -23.53 -14.02 14.88
CA ASP A 98 -23.76 -12.59 14.65
C ASP A 98 -22.46 -11.80 14.52
N LEU A 99 -21.44 -12.13 15.31
CA LEU A 99 -20.12 -11.51 15.24
C LEU A 99 -19.32 -12.08 14.07
N LYS A 100 -19.43 -13.38 13.81
CA LYS A 100 -18.80 -14.01 12.65
C LYS A 100 -19.25 -13.33 11.34
N ALA A 101 -20.55 -13.14 11.14
CA ALA A 101 -21.07 -12.50 9.93
C ALA A 101 -20.48 -11.09 9.72
N LYS A 102 -20.29 -10.32 10.80
CA LYS A 102 -19.66 -8.99 10.73
C LYS A 102 -18.19 -9.04 10.34
N GLU A 103 -17.45 -10.05 10.79
CA GLU A 103 -16.06 -10.23 10.39
C GLU A 103 -15.96 -10.73 8.94
N ASP A 104 -16.83 -11.64 8.51
CA ASP A 104 -16.89 -12.13 7.13
C ASP A 104 -17.24 -10.98 6.15
N GLU A 105 -18.16 -10.09 6.52
CA GLU A 105 -18.45 -8.86 5.77
C GLU A 105 -17.21 -7.94 5.66
N GLN A 106 -16.45 -7.78 6.75
CA GLN A 106 -15.21 -6.99 6.73
C GLN A 106 -14.17 -7.61 5.80
N VAL A 107 -13.99 -8.94 5.83
CA VAL A 107 -13.08 -9.67 4.94
C VAL A 107 -13.46 -9.41 3.49
N THR A 108 -14.74 -9.55 3.15
CA THR A 108 -15.25 -9.32 1.78
C THR A 108 -14.90 -7.91 1.28
N ILE A 109 -15.13 -6.88 2.11
CA ILE A 109 -14.82 -5.49 1.74
C ILE A 109 -13.31 -5.28 1.59
N LEU A 110 -12.49 -5.87 2.46
CA LEU A 110 -11.03 -5.78 2.38
C LEU A 110 -10.51 -6.46 1.11
N GLU A 111 -11.09 -7.59 0.71
CA GLU A 111 -10.75 -8.30 -0.52
C GLU A 111 -11.13 -7.51 -1.78
N GLU A 112 -12.28 -6.82 -1.79
CA GLU A 112 -12.64 -5.90 -2.86
C GLU A 112 -11.56 -4.83 -3.09
N TYR A 113 -11.06 -4.23 -2.01
CA TYR A 113 -9.99 -3.23 -2.09
C TYR A 113 -8.62 -3.83 -2.43
N ALA A 114 -8.34 -5.05 -1.96
CA ALA A 114 -7.12 -5.76 -2.33
C ALA A 114 -7.07 -6.06 -3.84
N GLY A 115 -8.19 -6.46 -4.42
CA GLY A 115 -8.31 -6.75 -5.86
C GLY A 115 -8.18 -5.53 -6.77
N GLN A 116 -8.43 -4.32 -6.26
CA GLN A 116 -8.19 -3.07 -7.01
C GLN A 116 -6.70 -2.80 -7.24
N VAL A 117 -5.82 -3.39 -6.42
CA VAL A 117 -4.37 -3.25 -6.60
C VAL A 117 -3.92 -4.25 -7.65
N LYS A 118 -3.55 -3.74 -8.82
CA LYS A 118 -2.88 -4.53 -9.86
C LYS A 118 -1.53 -5.00 -9.32
N THR A 119 -1.49 -6.23 -8.83
CA THR A 119 -0.25 -6.93 -8.50
C THR A 119 0.26 -7.65 -9.74
N LEU A 120 1.58 -7.86 -9.80
CA LEU A 120 2.14 -8.78 -10.78
C LEU A 120 1.58 -10.18 -10.52
N SER A 121 1.26 -10.90 -11.58
CA SER A 121 0.81 -12.29 -11.45
C SER A 121 1.93 -13.16 -10.87
N ALA A 122 1.58 -14.26 -10.22
CA ALA A 122 2.57 -15.19 -9.67
C ALA A 122 3.56 -15.66 -10.74
N GLU A 123 3.09 -15.89 -11.97
CA GLU A 123 3.89 -16.31 -13.12
C GLU A 123 4.90 -15.24 -13.55
N GLU A 124 4.50 -13.97 -13.59
CA GLU A 124 5.40 -12.85 -13.91
C GLU A 124 6.49 -12.70 -12.84
N VAL A 125 6.13 -12.88 -11.57
CA VAL A 125 7.09 -12.84 -10.46
C VAL A 125 8.06 -14.01 -10.55
N GLU A 126 7.59 -15.23 -10.84
CA GLU A 126 8.44 -16.40 -11.06
C GLU A 126 9.39 -16.21 -12.24
N ALA A 127 8.93 -15.65 -13.36
CA ALA A 127 9.76 -15.32 -14.51
C ALA A 127 10.87 -14.32 -14.14
N ILE A 128 10.53 -13.27 -13.38
CA ILE A 128 11.52 -12.28 -12.92
C ILE A 128 12.53 -12.91 -11.96
N VAL A 129 12.07 -13.76 -11.04
CA VAL A 129 12.93 -14.45 -10.07
C VAL A 129 13.89 -15.40 -10.77
N THR A 130 13.42 -16.20 -11.72
CA THR A 130 14.25 -17.16 -12.47
C THR A 130 15.29 -16.44 -13.34
N GLN A 131 14.91 -15.36 -14.02
CA GLN A 131 15.85 -14.50 -14.75
C GLN A 131 16.92 -13.94 -13.82
N GLN A 132 16.53 -13.39 -12.66
CA GLN A 132 17.50 -12.85 -11.71
C GLN A 132 18.46 -13.90 -11.16
N ILE A 133 17.97 -15.12 -10.89
CA ILE A 133 18.79 -16.25 -10.46
C ILE A 133 19.79 -16.63 -11.56
N ALA A 134 19.38 -16.64 -12.83
CA ALA A 134 20.27 -16.89 -13.96
C ALA A 134 21.38 -15.84 -14.06
N THR A 135 21.04 -14.55 -13.97
CA THR A 135 22.04 -13.45 -13.98
C THR A 135 23.05 -13.57 -12.84
N ILE A 136 22.61 -13.96 -11.63
CA ILE A 136 23.52 -14.16 -10.48
C ILE A 136 24.43 -15.38 -10.70
N LYS A 137 23.91 -16.46 -11.29
CA LYS A 137 24.70 -17.65 -11.68
C LYS A 137 25.77 -17.29 -12.69
N GLU A 138 25.41 -16.54 -13.74
CA GLU A 138 26.34 -16.10 -14.79
C GLU A 138 27.44 -15.18 -14.24
N ALA A 139 27.12 -14.36 -13.24
CA ALA A 139 28.09 -13.52 -12.53
C ALA A 139 28.99 -14.31 -11.55
N GLY A 140 28.82 -15.62 -11.40
CA GLY A 140 29.58 -16.47 -10.46
C GLY A 140 29.28 -16.18 -8.98
N GLY A 141 28.14 -15.55 -8.69
CA GLY A 141 27.72 -15.20 -7.33
C GLY A 141 27.19 -16.40 -6.55
N LYS A 142 27.33 -16.36 -5.22
CA LYS A 142 26.70 -17.37 -4.35
C LYS A 142 25.18 -17.18 -4.36
N LEU A 143 24.45 -18.26 -4.62
CA LEU A 143 22.99 -18.28 -4.60
C LEU A 143 22.46 -18.36 -3.17
N ASP A 144 22.61 -17.27 -2.44
CA ASP A 144 22.01 -17.14 -1.13
C ASP A 144 20.64 -16.46 -1.25
N PHE A 145 19.64 -17.00 -0.55
CA PHE A 145 18.29 -16.44 -0.48
C PHE A 145 18.28 -14.92 -0.22
N GLY A 146 19.12 -14.46 0.72
CA GLY A 146 19.25 -13.04 1.06
C GLY A 146 19.87 -12.20 -0.06
N GLN A 147 20.80 -12.76 -0.84
CA GLN A 147 21.41 -12.06 -1.97
C GLN A 147 20.42 -11.88 -3.13
N VAL A 148 19.64 -12.93 -3.45
CA VAL A 148 18.60 -12.86 -4.48
C VAL A 148 17.55 -11.81 -4.13
N LEU A 149 17.06 -11.79 -2.88
CA LEU A 149 16.12 -10.77 -2.42
C LEU A 149 16.72 -9.36 -2.48
N LYS A 150 17.98 -9.20 -2.06
CA LYS A 150 18.66 -7.91 -2.11
C LYS A 150 18.81 -7.42 -3.55
N ALA A 151 19.10 -8.29 -4.50
CA ALA A 151 19.22 -7.95 -5.91
C ALA A 151 17.87 -7.60 -6.55
N LEU A 152 16.81 -8.33 -6.21
CA LEU A 152 15.45 -8.08 -6.72
C LEU A 152 14.87 -6.74 -6.24
N PHE A 153 15.11 -6.38 -4.97
CA PHE A 153 14.61 -5.16 -4.32
C PHE A 153 15.66 -4.03 -4.20
N ALA A 154 16.84 -4.19 -4.83
CA ALA A 154 17.83 -3.12 -4.90
C ALA A 154 17.26 -1.91 -5.65
N PRO A 155 17.77 -0.69 -5.41
CA PRO A 155 17.48 0.44 -6.29
C PRO A 155 17.94 0.07 -7.71
N SER A 156 17.05 0.11 -8.70
CA SER A 156 17.16 -0.43 -10.08
C SER A 156 17.03 -1.96 -10.27
N GLY A 157 16.60 -2.69 -9.23
CA GLY A 157 16.28 -4.12 -9.32
C GLY A 157 15.01 -4.39 -10.14
N ALA A 158 14.86 -5.64 -10.60
CA ALA A 158 13.74 -6.03 -11.48
C ALA A 158 12.35 -5.89 -10.83
N LEU A 159 12.28 -5.79 -9.49
CA LEU A 159 11.07 -5.56 -8.72
C LEU A 159 11.05 -4.20 -8.01
N ASP A 160 12.01 -3.31 -8.30
CA ASP A 160 12.01 -1.95 -7.77
C ASP A 160 10.84 -1.15 -8.37
N GLY A 161 10.00 -0.58 -7.50
CA GLY A 161 8.78 0.13 -7.89
C GLY A 161 7.66 -0.70 -8.53
N LYS A 162 7.85 -2.02 -8.75
CA LYS A 162 6.79 -2.89 -9.27
C LYS A 162 5.86 -3.38 -8.15
N PRO A 163 4.55 -3.58 -8.44
CA PRO A 163 3.59 -4.06 -7.47
C PRO A 163 3.76 -5.57 -7.20
N ALA A 164 4.85 -5.92 -6.51
CA ALA A 164 5.15 -7.27 -6.06
C ALA A 164 5.15 -7.34 -4.53
N ASP A 165 4.42 -8.30 -3.98
CA ASP A 165 4.43 -8.51 -2.54
C ASP A 165 5.72 -9.18 -2.08
N ARG A 166 6.45 -8.52 -1.18
CA ARG A 166 7.73 -9.01 -0.65
C ARG A 166 7.65 -10.42 -0.07
N LYS A 167 6.51 -10.76 0.56
CA LYS A 167 6.27 -12.08 1.15
C LYS A 167 6.10 -13.16 0.08
N GLU A 168 5.36 -12.86 -0.98
CA GLU A 168 5.14 -13.79 -2.09
C GLU A 168 6.44 -14.02 -2.87
N VAL A 169 7.16 -12.95 -3.19
CA VAL A 169 8.49 -13.01 -3.82
C VAL A 169 9.44 -13.85 -2.96
N ALA A 170 9.47 -13.66 -1.64
CA ALA A 170 10.28 -14.47 -0.74
C ALA A 170 9.89 -15.95 -0.74
N ALA A 171 8.60 -16.28 -0.79
CA ALA A 171 8.16 -17.67 -0.88
C ALA A 171 8.57 -18.31 -2.22
N LEU A 172 8.45 -17.58 -3.33
CA LEU A 172 8.83 -18.04 -4.66
C LEU A 172 10.35 -18.21 -4.80
N VAL A 173 11.15 -17.28 -4.28
CA VAL A 173 12.61 -17.42 -4.26
C VAL A 173 13.03 -18.64 -3.44
N LYS A 174 12.39 -18.93 -2.29
CA LYS A 174 12.65 -20.16 -1.53
C LYS A 174 12.33 -21.42 -2.33
N LYS A 175 11.20 -21.43 -3.05
CA LYS A 175 10.82 -22.56 -3.92
C LYS A 175 11.80 -22.75 -5.07
N ALA A 176 12.31 -21.66 -5.65
CA ALA A 176 13.24 -21.70 -6.78
C ALA A 176 14.70 -22.04 -6.39
N LEU A 177 15.06 -21.88 -5.11
CA LEU A 177 16.38 -22.22 -4.56
C LEU A 177 16.40 -23.59 -3.84
N ALA A 178 15.24 -24.19 -3.57
CA ALA A 178 15.11 -25.54 -3.04
C ALA A 178 15.34 -26.58 -4.15
#